data_AF-A0A2Z6I9M8-F1
#
_entry.id   AF-A0A2Z6I9M8-F1
#
_cell.length_a   1.000
_cell.length_b   1.000
_cell.length_c   1.000
_cell.angle_alpha   90.00
_cell.angle_beta   90.00
_cell.angle_gamma   90.00
#
_symmetry.space_group_name_H-M   'P 1'
#
loop_
_entity.id
_entity.type
_entity.pdbx_description
1 polymer ?
#
loop_
_entity_poly.entity_id
_entity_poly.type
_entity_poly.pdbx_seq_one_letter_code
_entity_poly.pdbx_strand_id
1 'polypeptide(L)'
;MTNGFHIRREDALKYPACVFIEPEVRESASEASGTSAGYAAHMLSDGGREADDALQDESRWTGAEWRMSTVFAATLDENPDLVEELSDLADFVLARWARLYGVTYRETRFSLYQTYTYEEVCRLLDWERNVNAQNIGGYFYDRTTKTLPVFVNYEKEEGAIAYADRFLSERRFVALSKRNRRPTSSDADHIFKRGPEEAENRIYLFVRRSKKEKEAKAFYFLGEVRAAGEPIPVEVPGANGVDPAFEIDYRLAEPVRSDIYAYLTA
;
A
#
# COMPACT_ATOMS: atom_id res chain seq x y z
N MET A 1 12.43 -27.12 11.37
CA MET A 1 11.35 -27.95 10.81
C MET A 1 10.36 -27.01 10.15
N THR A 2 10.49 -26.81 8.83
CA THR A 2 9.56 -25.99 8.05
C THR A 2 8.37 -26.88 7.68
N ASN A 3 7.27 -26.77 8.42
CA ASN A 3 6.00 -27.32 7.99
C ASN A 3 5.49 -26.48 6.82
N GLY A 4 5.97 -26.82 5.62
CA GLY A 4 5.40 -26.32 4.39
C GLY A 4 4.02 -26.94 4.21
N PHE A 5 2.99 -26.22 4.65
CA PHE A 5 1.63 -26.43 4.16
C PHE A 5 1.61 -26.02 2.69
N HIS A 6 2.03 -26.94 1.82
CA HIS A 6 1.78 -26.86 0.39
C HIS A 6 0.52 -27.65 0.12
N ILE A 7 -0.61 -26.96 -0.05
CA ILE A 7 -1.78 -27.57 -0.70
C ILE A 7 -1.32 -27.92 -2.11
N ARG A 8 -1.14 -29.21 -2.38
CA ARG A 8 -0.74 -29.67 -3.71
C ARG A 8 -1.89 -29.42 -4.65
N ARG A 9 -1.59 -29.04 -5.89
CA ARG A 9 -2.61 -28.73 -6.92
C ARG A 9 -3.57 -29.92 -7.18
N GLU A 10 -3.10 -31.13 -6.92
CA GLU A 10 -3.87 -32.38 -6.96
C GLU A 10 -4.89 -32.55 -5.81
N ASP A 11 -4.75 -31.80 -4.71
CA ASP A 11 -5.69 -31.78 -3.58
C ASP A 11 -6.74 -30.65 -3.69
N ALA A 12 -6.65 -29.77 -4.71
CA ALA A 12 -7.61 -28.67 -4.91
C ALA A 12 -9.05 -29.17 -5.14
N LEU A 13 -9.22 -30.38 -5.69
CA LEU A 13 -10.53 -31.03 -5.84
C LEU A 13 -11.10 -31.57 -4.52
N LYS A 14 -10.28 -31.74 -3.47
CA LYS A 14 -10.73 -32.18 -2.14
C LYS A 14 -11.21 -31.03 -1.26
N TYR A 15 -10.71 -29.81 -1.52
CA TYR A 15 -11.07 -28.61 -0.79
C TYR A 15 -11.76 -27.67 -1.77
N PRO A 16 -13.09 -27.81 -1.99
CA PRO A 16 -13.84 -26.81 -2.74
C PRO A 16 -13.51 -25.44 -2.16
N ALA A 17 -13.33 -24.44 -3.03
CA ALA A 17 -12.85 -23.11 -2.65
C ALA A 17 -13.48 -22.66 -1.32
N CYS A 18 -12.66 -22.43 -0.30
CA CYS A 18 -13.13 -21.97 1.00
C CYS A 18 -13.59 -20.51 0.82
N VAL A 19 -14.88 -20.34 0.56
CA VAL A 19 -15.51 -19.02 0.53
C VAL A 19 -15.63 -18.59 1.99
N PHE A 20 -14.88 -17.58 2.44
CA PHE A 20 -14.98 -17.11 3.83
C PHE A 20 -16.23 -16.25 4.08
N ILE A 21 -16.61 -15.46 3.07
CA ILE A 21 -17.74 -14.56 3.10
C ILE A 21 -18.61 -14.71 1.85
N GLU A 22 -19.92 -14.58 2.00
CA GLU A 22 -20.91 -14.60 0.92
C GLU A 22 -21.86 -13.39 1.06
N PRO A 23 -22.45 -12.88 -0.02
CA PRO A 23 -23.41 -11.78 0.09
C PRO A 23 -24.68 -12.27 0.78
N GLU A 24 -25.28 -11.39 1.57
CA GLU A 24 -26.57 -11.62 2.20
C GLU A 24 -27.66 -11.61 1.12
N VAL A 25 -28.36 -12.73 0.96
CA VAL A 25 -29.48 -12.83 0.03
C VAL A 25 -30.63 -12.00 0.59
N ARG A 26 -30.87 -10.81 0.02
CA ARG A 26 -32.07 -10.04 0.32
C ARG A 26 -33.28 -10.82 -0.21
N GLU A 27 -34.05 -11.42 0.69
CA GLU A 27 -35.37 -11.93 0.37
C GLU A 27 -36.25 -10.74 -0.04
N SER A 28 -36.29 -10.41 -1.33
CA SER A 28 -37.31 -9.51 -1.85
C SER A 28 -38.66 -10.20 -1.67
N ALA A 29 -39.51 -9.62 -0.83
CA ALA A 29 -40.88 -10.05 -0.70
C ALA A 29 -41.57 -10.14 -2.08
N SER A 30 -42.37 -11.21 -2.21
CA SER A 30 -43.31 -11.55 -3.28
C SER A 30 -42.80 -12.47 -4.40
N GLU A 31 -43.33 -13.69 -4.35
CA GLU A 31 -43.52 -14.61 -5.46
C GLU A 31 -44.15 -13.90 -6.67
N ALA A 32 -43.46 -13.85 -7.80
CA ALA A 32 -44.08 -13.90 -9.12
C ALA A 32 -43.03 -14.18 -10.22
N SER A 33 -43.29 -15.26 -10.96
CA SER A 33 -42.68 -15.63 -12.25
C SER A 33 -41.16 -15.86 -12.32
N GLY A 34 -40.78 -17.13 -12.19
CA GLY A 34 -40.20 -17.86 -13.32
C GLY A 34 -38.89 -17.33 -13.91
N THR A 35 -37.87 -17.04 -13.10
CA THR A 35 -36.48 -17.41 -13.40
C THR A 35 -35.69 -17.27 -12.10
N SER A 36 -35.39 -18.38 -11.43
CA SER A 36 -34.46 -18.35 -10.32
C SER A 36 -33.07 -18.04 -10.89
N ALA A 37 -32.70 -16.76 -10.91
CA ALA A 37 -31.30 -16.37 -10.87
C ALA A 37 -30.81 -16.70 -9.45
N GLY A 38 -30.77 -18.00 -9.14
CA GLY A 38 -30.11 -18.50 -7.96
C GLY A 38 -28.67 -18.03 -8.04
N TYR A 39 -28.18 -17.44 -6.96
CA TYR A 39 -26.76 -17.19 -6.78
C TYR A 39 -26.09 -18.57 -6.87
N ALA A 40 -25.65 -18.94 -8.07
CA ALA A 40 -24.74 -20.04 -8.21
C ALA A 40 -23.50 -19.56 -7.49
N ALA A 41 -23.24 -20.13 -6.31
CA ALA A 41 -21.90 -20.20 -5.77
C ALA A 41 -21.08 -20.91 -6.86
N HIS A 42 -20.61 -20.13 -7.83
CA HIS A 42 -19.58 -20.57 -8.73
C HIS A 42 -18.43 -20.85 -7.80
N MET A 43 -18.20 -22.15 -7.56
CA MET A 43 -16.94 -22.64 -7.03
C MET A 43 -15.87 -21.86 -7.76
N LEU A 44 -15.19 -20.97 -7.04
CA LEU A 44 -14.04 -20.24 -7.55
C LEU A 44 -12.94 -21.28 -7.69
N SER A 45 -13.02 -22.09 -8.74
CA SER A 45 -12.06 -23.15 -8.97
C SER A 45 -10.71 -22.49 -9.21
N ASP A 46 -9.82 -22.78 -8.26
CA ASP A 46 -8.38 -22.77 -8.42
C ASP A 46 -7.72 -21.38 -8.41
N GLY A 47 -8.44 -20.31 -8.04
CA GLY A 47 -7.87 -18.94 -8.06
C GLY A 47 -7.43 -18.53 -9.47
N GLY A 48 -8.12 -19.02 -10.49
CA GLY A 48 -7.86 -18.70 -11.90
C GLY A 48 -8.48 -17.37 -12.35
N ARG A 49 -8.27 -17.05 -13.63
CA ARG A 49 -8.75 -15.82 -14.30
C ARG A 49 -10.22 -15.50 -14.06
N GLU A 50 -11.10 -16.51 -14.02
CA GLU A 50 -12.54 -16.28 -13.79
C GLU A 50 -12.86 -15.81 -12.35
N ALA A 51 -12.06 -16.22 -11.36
CA ALA A 51 -12.20 -15.72 -9.99
C ALA A 51 -11.71 -14.26 -9.88
N ASP A 52 -10.60 -13.95 -10.55
CA ASP A 52 -10.09 -12.58 -10.67
C ASP A 52 -11.07 -11.68 -11.45
N ASP A 53 -11.71 -12.19 -12.51
CA ASP A 53 -12.69 -11.46 -13.31
C ASP A 53 -14.00 -11.23 -12.53
N ALA A 54 -14.43 -12.20 -11.71
CA ALA A 54 -15.60 -12.05 -10.83
C ALA A 54 -15.36 -11.05 -9.67
N LEU A 55 -14.12 -10.99 -9.14
CA LEU A 55 -13.70 -9.97 -8.18
C LEU A 55 -13.62 -8.57 -8.80
N GLN A 56 -13.43 -8.46 -10.12
CA GLN A 56 -13.37 -7.19 -10.84
C GLN A 56 -14.74 -6.63 -11.26
N ASP A 57 -15.81 -7.44 -11.20
CA ASP A 57 -17.17 -6.96 -11.46
C ASP A 57 -17.75 -6.26 -10.21
N GLU A 58 -17.39 -4.99 -10.04
CA GLU A 58 -17.80 -4.14 -8.90
C GLU A 58 -19.32 -4.10 -8.67
N SER A 59 -20.13 -4.34 -9.71
CA SER A 59 -21.59 -4.40 -9.61
C SER A 59 -22.10 -5.54 -8.71
N ARG A 60 -21.26 -6.57 -8.49
CA ARG A 60 -21.54 -7.70 -7.59
C ARG A 60 -21.20 -7.41 -6.13
N TRP A 61 -20.35 -6.43 -5.86
CA TRP A 61 -19.83 -6.14 -4.52
C TRP A 61 -20.36 -4.82 -3.95
N THR A 62 -20.83 -3.91 -4.80
CA THR A 62 -21.37 -2.61 -4.40
C THR A 62 -22.80 -2.73 -3.85
N GLY A 63 -22.97 -2.36 -2.57
CA GLY A 63 -24.28 -2.33 -1.90
C GLY A 63 -24.78 -3.67 -1.36
N ALA A 64 -23.99 -4.74 -1.47
CA ALA A 64 -24.25 -6.01 -0.80
C ALA A 64 -23.86 -5.93 0.68
N GLU A 65 -24.72 -6.42 1.56
CA GLU A 65 -24.34 -6.79 2.93
C GLU A 65 -23.64 -8.16 2.85
N TRP A 66 -22.57 -8.33 3.64
CA TRP A 66 -21.73 -9.53 3.59
C TRP A 66 -21.84 -10.28 4.90
N ARG A 67 -21.90 -11.61 4.82
CA ARG A 67 -21.92 -12.49 5.98
C ARG A 67 -20.86 -13.58 5.85
N MET A 68 -20.54 -14.23 6.97
CA MET A 68 -19.75 -15.45 6.95
C MET A 68 -20.46 -16.49 6.07
N SER A 69 -19.72 -17.15 5.19
CA SER A 69 -20.33 -18.14 4.30
C SER A 69 -20.88 -19.33 5.08
N THR A 70 -21.94 -19.93 4.57
CA THR A 70 -22.54 -21.13 5.16
C THR A 70 -21.57 -22.31 5.19
N VAL A 71 -20.73 -22.43 4.15
CA VAL A 71 -19.70 -23.49 4.05
C VAL A 71 -18.62 -23.29 5.10
N PHE A 72 -18.15 -22.05 5.29
CA PHE A 72 -17.13 -21.76 6.29
C PHE A 72 -17.69 -21.92 7.71
N ALA A 73 -18.92 -21.47 7.96
CA ALA A 73 -19.61 -21.67 9.23
C ALA A 73 -19.70 -23.16 9.60
N ALA A 74 -20.19 -24.01 8.69
CA ALA A 74 -20.26 -25.46 8.91
C ALA A 74 -18.88 -26.09 9.11
N THR A 75 -17.86 -25.61 8.38
CA THR A 75 -16.47 -26.08 8.57
C THR A 75 -15.97 -25.76 9.98
N LEU A 76 -16.27 -24.57 10.51
CA LEU A 76 -15.90 -24.20 11.88
C LEU A 76 -16.68 -25.03 12.92
N ASP A 77 -17.97 -25.28 12.70
CA ASP A 77 -18.80 -26.09 13.61
C ASP A 77 -18.31 -27.54 13.71
N GLU A 78 -17.85 -28.12 12.59
CA GLU A 78 -17.34 -29.49 12.53
C GLU A 78 -15.90 -29.63 13.07
N ASN A 79 -15.15 -28.52 13.19
CA ASN A 79 -13.73 -28.51 13.52
C ASN A 79 -13.42 -27.52 14.67
N PRO A 80 -13.74 -27.86 15.95
CA PRO A 80 -13.52 -26.96 17.08
C PRO A 80 -12.04 -26.58 17.28
N ASP A 81 -11.11 -27.50 17.01
CA ASP A 81 -9.67 -27.20 17.09
C ASP A 81 -9.27 -26.08 16.11
N LEU A 82 -9.88 -26.04 14.92
CA LEU A 82 -9.66 -24.97 13.94
C LEU A 82 -10.17 -23.62 14.45
N VAL A 83 -11.30 -23.61 15.17
CA VAL A 83 -11.83 -22.39 15.79
C VAL A 83 -10.85 -21.87 16.84
N GLU A 84 -10.29 -22.74 17.67
CA GLU A 84 -9.28 -22.34 18.67
C GLU A 84 -8.02 -21.79 18.00
N GLU A 85 -7.49 -22.47 16.98
CA GLU A 85 -6.31 -22.03 16.24
C GLU A 85 -6.51 -20.68 15.53
N LEU A 86 -7.67 -20.49 14.89
CA LEU A 86 -8.01 -19.22 14.22
C LEU A 86 -8.23 -18.10 15.23
N SER A 87 -8.82 -18.39 16.40
CA SER A 87 -9.03 -17.42 17.46
C SER A 87 -7.70 -16.97 18.07
N ASP A 88 -6.80 -17.90 18.38
CA ASP A 88 -5.46 -17.59 18.88
C ASP A 88 -4.64 -16.78 17.85
N LEU A 89 -4.73 -17.16 16.57
CA LEU A 89 -4.11 -16.38 15.49
C LEU A 89 -4.68 -14.96 15.40
N ALA A 90 -6.01 -14.81 15.48
CA ALA A 90 -6.67 -13.51 15.45
C ALA A 90 -6.24 -12.64 16.64
N ASP A 91 -6.23 -13.19 17.85
CA ASP A 91 -5.78 -12.51 19.06
C ASP A 91 -4.31 -12.08 18.95
N PHE A 92 -3.44 -12.97 18.46
CA PHE A 92 -2.04 -12.64 18.21
C PHE A 92 -1.89 -11.49 17.21
N VAL A 93 -2.59 -11.53 16.08
CA VAL A 93 -2.53 -10.50 15.04
C VAL A 93 -3.05 -9.16 15.58
N LEU A 94 -4.17 -9.17 16.30
CA LEU A 94 -4.76 -7.97 16.91
C LEU A 94 -3.85 -7.37 17.99
N ALA A 95 -3.26 -8.20 18.86
CA ALA A 95 -2.32 -7.75 19.88
C ALA A 95 -1.05 -7.17 19.26
N ARG A 96 -0.51 -7.82 18.22
CA ARG A 96 0.64 -7.31 17.46
C ARG A 96 0.31 -5.99 16.77
N TRP A 97 -0.84 -5.89 16.12
CA TRP A 97 -1.32 -4.66 15.49
C TRP A 97 -1.47 -3.54 16.51
N ALA A 98 -2.16 -3.78 17.62
CA ALA A 98 -2.36 -2.78 18.67
C ALA A 98 -1.02 -2.27 19.22
N ARG A 99 -0.04 -3.16 19.38
CA ARG A 99 1.31 -2.82 19.86
C ARG A 99 2.12 -2.00 18.85
N LEU A 100 2.08 -2.33 17.56
CA LEU A 100 2.98 -1.75 16.56
C LEU A 100 2.33 -0.62 15.75
N TYR A 101 1.05 -0.77 15.44
CA TYR A 101 0.27 0.03 14.50
C TYR A 101 -0.97 0.70 15.13
N GLY A 102 -1.24 0.46 16.42
CA GLY A 102 -2.43 0.98 17.11
C GLY A 102 -2.42 2.50 17.33
N VAL A 103 -1.25 3.15 17.26
CA VAL A 103 -1.11 4.60 17.35
C VAL A 103 -0.93 5.18 15.96
N THR A 104 -2.03 5.64 15.37
CA THR A 104 -2.02 6.21 14.02
C THR A 104 -1.49 7.64 13.99
N TYR A 105 -0.89 8.00 12.87
CA TYR A 105 -0.37 9.32 12.59
C TYR A 105 -1.48 10.22 12.06
N ARG A 106 -1.96 11.13 12.91
CA ARG A 106 -3.05 12.07 12.56
C ARG A 106 -4.27 11.31 12.01
N GLU A 107 -4.92 11.86 10.99
CA GLU A 107 -6.06 11.27 10.28
C GLU A 107 -5.69 10.14 9.31
N THR A 108 -4.44 9.65 9.32
CA THR A 108 -4.01 8.56 8.42
C THR A 108 -4.18 7.19 9.08
N ARG A 109 -4.04 6.12 8.31
CA ARG A 109 -3.93 4.75 8.82
C ARG A 109 -2.48 4.28 9.03
N PHE A 110 -1.51 5.18 8.86
CA PHE A 110 -0.10 4.88 9.08
C PHE A 110 0.32 5.11 10.53
N SER A 111 1.38 4.47 10.97
CA SER A 111 2.04 4.65 12.25
C SER A 111 3.49 5.05 11.99
N LEU A 112 3.95 6.13 12.65
CA LEU A 112 5.31 6.63 12.44
C LEU A 112 6.34 5.53 12.71
N TYR A 113 7.33 5.47 11.83
CA TYR A 113 8.49 4.57 11.90
C TYR A 113 8.16 3.08 11.78
N GLN A 114 6.94 2.71 11.42
CA GLN A 114 6.64 1.35 10.96
C GLN A 114 6.90 1.22 9.46
N THR A 115 7.03 -0.01 8.99
CA THR A 115 7.31 -0.31 7.59
C THR A 115 6.04 -0.68 6.83
N TYR A 116 6.00 -0.25 5.56
CA TYR A 116 4.89 -0.48 4.64
C TYR A 116 5.41 -0.81 3.24
N THR A 117 4.77 -1.75 2.57
CA THR A 117 4.96 -2.06 1.14
C THR A 117 4.20 -1.07 0.27
N TYR A 118 4.52 -1.02 -1.04
CA TYR A 118 3.78 -0.18 -2.00
C TYR A 118 2.27 -0.47 -2.01
N GLU A 119 1.91 -1.76 -1.92
CA GLU A 119 0.52 -2.21 -1.93
C GLU A 119 -0.21 -1.78 -0.66
N GLU A 120 0.40 -1.94 0.52
CA GLU A 120 -0.19 -1.47 1.77
C GLU A 120 -0.37 0.06 1.75
N VAL A 121 0.59 0.81 1.20
CA VAL A 121 0.46 2.27 1.08
C VAL A 121 -0.73 2.66 0.19
N CYS A 122 -0.93 2.01 -0.96
CA CYS A 122 -2.08 2.30 -1.81
C CYS A 122 -3.40 2.01 -1.08
N ARG A 123 -3.51 0.86 -0.41
CA ARG A 123 -4.70 0.48 0.36
C ARG A 123 -4.97 1.44 1.52
N LEU A 124 -3.95 1.80 2.30
CA LEU A 124 -4.07 2.65 3.49
C LEU A 124 -4.27 4.14 3.15
N LEU A 125 -4.06 4.53 1.90
CA LEU A 125 -4.41 5.85 1.35
C LEU A 125 -5.80 5.86 0.69
N ASP A 126 -6.54 4.75 0.75
CA ASP A 126 -7.86 4.59 0.12
C ASP A 126 -7.84 4.86 -1.40
N TRP A 127 -6.74 4.46 -2.08
CA TRP A 127 -6.68 4.53 -3.54
C TRP A 127 -7.64 3.51 -4.15
N GLU A 128 -8.41 3.94 -5.15
CA GLU A 128 -9.37 3.08 -5.86
C GLU A 128 -8.72 1.80 -6.39
N ARG A 129 -7.46 1.90 -6.84
CA ARG A 129 -6.70 0.76 -7.37
C ARG A 129 -5.30 0.73 -6.82
N ASN A 130 -4.82 -0.47 -6.51
CA ASN A 130 -3.42 -0.70 -6.22
C ASN A 130 -2.56 -0.44 -7.46
N VAL A 131 -1.66 0.54 -7.37
CA VAL A 131 -0.69 0.83 -8.43
C VAL A 131 0.57 0.01 -8.17
N ASN A 132 1.03 -0.74 -9.18
CA ASN A 132 2.23 -1.56 -9.01
C ASN A 132 3.48 -0.69 -8.78
N ALA A 133 4.50 -1.27 -8.15
CA ALA A 133 5.74 -0.58 -7.78
C ALA A 133 6.50 0.03 -8.99
N GLN A 134 6.40 -0.58 -10.18
CA GLN A 134 7.07 -0.08 -11.39
C GLN A 134 6.42 1.23 -11.88
N ASN A 135 5.08 1.31 -11.82
CA ASN A 135 4.32 2.49 -12.22
C ASN A 135 4.46 3.62 -11.19
N ILE A 136 4.50 3.29 -9.89
CA ILE A 136 4.79 4.27 -8.84
C ILE A 136 6.22 4.82 -9.01
N GLY A 137 7.21 3.93 -9.14
CA GLY A 137 8.62 4.31 -9.15
C GLY A 137 9.02 4.95 -7.82
N GLY A 138 9.35 6.26 -7.84
CA GLY A 138 9.72 7.04 -6.66
C GLY A 138 8.59 7.85 -6.02
N TYR A 139 7.52 8.17 -6.74
CA TYR A 139 6.33 8.82 -6.18
C TYR A 139 5.18 8.76 -7.18
N PHE A 140 3.94 8.86 -6.73
CA PHE A 140 2.79 8.93 -7.63
C PHE A 140 1.72 9.81 -6.99
N TYR A 141 1.10 10.69 -7.77
CA TYR A 141 0.03 11.56 -7.28
C TYR A 141 -1.33 10.95 -7.63
N ASP A 142 -2.12 10.65 -6.60
CA ASP A 142 -3.50 10.25 -6.78
C ASP A 142 -4.42 11.46 -6.63
N ARG A 143 -5.20 11.73 -7.69
CA ARG A 143 -6.05 12.93 -7.78
C ARG A 143 -7.30 12.81 -6.91
N THR A 144 -7.83 11.60 -6.73
CA THR A 144 -9.08 11.36 -5.98
C THR A 144 -8.88 11.64 -4.50
N THR A 145 -7.79 11.13 -3.93
CA THR A 145 -7.45 11.28 -2.51
C THR A 145 -6.56 12.49 -2.24
N LYS A 146 -6.04 13.14 -3.29
CA LYS A 146 -5.04 14.24 -3.23
C LYS A 146 -3.80 13.85 -2.42
N THR A 147 -3.34 12.59 -2.56
CA THR A 147 -2.19 12.08 -1.82
C THR A 147 -1.01 11.75 -2.73
N LEU A 148 0.19 11.97 -2.23
CA LEU A 148 1.46 11.77 -2.94
C LEU A 148 2.46 11.06 -2.02
N PRO A 149 2.48 9.71 -1.98
CA PRO A 149 3.54 8.98 -1.33
C PRO A 149 4.85 9.11 -2.12
N VAL A 150 5.94 9.38 -1.42
CA VAL A 150 7.31 9.48 -1.93
C VAL A 150 8.11 8.32 -1.34
N PHE A 151 8.65 7.47 -2.20
CA PHE A 151 9.43 6.29 -1.85
C PHE A 151 10.90 6.48 -2.21
N VAL A 152 11.77 6.37 -1.22
CA VAL A 152 13.21 6.56 -1.39
C VAL A 152 13.98 5.31 -0.98
N ASN A 153 14.83 4.84 -1.89
CA ASN A 153 15.88 3.88 -1.58
C ASN A 153 17.11 4.68 -1.17
N TYR A 154 17.30 4.86 0.12
CA TYR A 154 18.37 5.70 0.62
C TYR A 154 19.71 4.96 0.60
N GLU A 155 20.66 5.54 -0.11
CA GLU A 155 22.05 5.09 -0.22
C GLU A 155 22.96 6.22 0.23
N LYS A 156 23.65 6.00 1.35
CA LYS A 156 24.70 6.91 1.80
C LYS A 156 26.02 6.45 1.20
N GLU A 157 26.32 6.89 -0.02
CA GLU A 157 27.64 6.67 -0.63
C GLU A 157 28.59 7.85 -0.33
N GLU A 158 29.80 7.55 0.11
CA GLU A 158 30.88 8.55 0.16
C GLU A 158 31.27 8.93 -1.27
N GLY A 159 31.16 10.22 -1.62
CA GLY A 159 31.38 10.70 -2.99
C GLY A 159 30.15 10.67 -3.89
N ALA A 160 28.95 10.48 -3.31
CA ALA A 160 27.69 10.56 -4.04
C ALA A 160 27.58 11.86 -4.86
N ILE A 161 26.88 11.75 -6.00
CA ILE A 161 26.60 12.88 -6.90
C ILE A 161 25.93 14.00 -6.09
N ALA A 162 26.30 15.25 -6.36
CA ALA A 162 25.86 16.44 -5.63
C ALA A 162 24.31 16.61 -5.50
N TYR A 163 23.54 15.83 -6.26
CA TYR A 163 22.07 15.86 -6.33
C TYR A 163 21.40 14.54 -5.90
N ALA A 164 22.11 13.70 -5.14
CA ALA A 164 21.54 12.50 -4.55
C ALA A 164 20.56 12.83 -3.40
N ASP A 165 19.62 11.91 -3.18
CA ASP A 165 18.70 11.94 -2.05
C ASP A 165 19.49 11.94 -0.74
N ARG A 166 19.23 12.90 0.16
CA ARG A 166 20.06 13.12 1.37
C ARG A 166 19.27 13.67 2.56
N PHE A 167 19.54 13.09 3.73
CA PHE A 167 19.19 13.74 4.98
C PHE A 167 20.15 14.90 5.25
N LEU A 168 19.59 16.06 5.59
CA LEU A 168 20.34 17.23 6.08
C LEU A 168 20.19 17.40 7.60
N SER A 169 19.13 16.84 8.17
CA SER A 169 18.87 16.72 9.62
C SER A 169 17.69 15.74 9.82
N GLU A 170 17.29 15.46 11.05
CA GLU A 170 16.10 14.64 11.33
C GLU A 170 14.79 15.27 10.81
N ARG A 171 14.79 16.57 10.45
CA ARG A 171 13.59 17.28 9.95
C ARG A 171 13.70 17.72 8.49
N ARG A 172 14.82 17.43 7.82
CA ARG A 172 15.11 17.96 6.50
C ARG A 172 15.68 16.88 5.61
N PHE A 173 14.99 16.62 4.50
CA PHE A 173 15.37 15.64 3.51
C PHE A 173 15.36 16.31 2.14
N VAL A 174 16.45 16.21 1.39
CA VAL A 174 16.46 16.63 -0.01
C VAL A 174 16.28 15.40 -0.87
N ALA A 175 15.34 15.46 -1.81
CA ALA A 175 15.09 14.40 -2.78
C ALA A 175 15.13 14.95 -4.20
N LEU A 176 15.37 14.08 -5.17
CA LEU A 176 15.24 14.39 -6.58
C LEU A 176 13.85 14.03 -7.11
N SER A 177 13.34 14.83 -8.07
CA SER A 177 12.18 14.44 -8.87
C SER A 177 12.44 13.17 -9.69
N LYS A 178 11.40 12.59 -10.30
CA LYS A 178 11.59 11.61 -11.37
C LYS A 178 12.40 12.24 -12.52
N ARG A 179 13.12 11.41 -13.28
CA ARG A 179 13.80 11.83 -14.51
C ARG A 179 12.78 12.37 -15.52
N ASN A 180 13.24 13.24 -16.42
CA ASN A 180 12.40 13.90 -17.41
C ASN A 180 11.28 14.73 -16.77
N ARG A 181 11.62 15.46 -15.72
CA ARG A 181 10.75 16.42 -15.05
C ARG A 181 11.43 17.78 -14.97
N ARG A 182 10.63 18.82 -15.09
CA ARG A 182 11.08 20.21 -15.04
C ARG A 182 10.35 20.92 -13.89
N PRO A 183 10.87 22.03 -13.39
CA PRO A 183 10.14 22.91 -12.48
C PRO A 183 8.76 23.34 -12.96
N THR A 184 8.46 23.25 -14.26
CA THR A 184 7.16 23.58 -14.86
C THR A 184 6.28 22.35 -15.12
N SER A 185 6.71 21.15 -14.71
CA SER A 185 5.90 19.93 -14.83
C SER A 185 4.81 19.91 -13.77
N SER A 186 3.69 19.24 -14.06
CA SER A 186 2.59 19.05 -13.09
C SER A 186 3.06 18.40 -11.78
N ASP A 187 4.07 17.54 -11.83
CA ASP A 187 4.71 16.98 -10.63
C ASP A 187 5.17 18.08 -9.66
N ALA A 188 5.78 19.17 -10.18
CA ALA A 188 6.21 20.30 -9.36
C ALA A 188 5.00 21.06 -8.79
N ASP A 189 3.91 21.20 -9.54
CA ASP A 189 2.69 21.86 -9.06
C ASP A 189 2.06 21.07 -7.92
N HIS A 190 1.98 19.73 -8.04
CA HIS A 190 1.47 18.86 -6.99
C HIS A 190 2.35 18.89 -5.72
N ILE A 191 3.68 18.84 -5.89
CA ILE A 191 4.65 18.75 -4.79
C ILE A 191 4.82 20.08 -4.05
N PHE A 192 4.87 21.20 -4.79
CA PHE A 192 5.01 22.55 -4.23
C PHE A 192 3.67 23.24 -3.98
N LYS A 193 2.56 22.54 -4.21
CA LYS A 193 1.18 23.02 -4.00
C LYS A 193 0.89 24.33 -4.73
N ARG A 194 1.26 24.39 -6.00
CA ARG A 194 1.11 25.61 -6.81
C ARG A 194 -0.30 25.71 -7.36
N GLY A 195 -1.05 26.65 -6.84
CA GLY A 195 -2.42 26.93 -7.26
C GLY A 195 -3.45 26.37 -6.29
N PRO A 196 -4.71 26.84 -6.39
CA PRO A 196 -5.75 26.51 -5.40
C PRO A 196 -6.10 25.03 -5.32
N GLU A 197 -6.05 24.32 -6.45
CA GLU A 197 -6.43 22.90 -6.53
C GLU A 197 -5.47 21.99 -5.75
N GLU A 198 -4.20 22.41 -5.63
CA GLU A 198 -3.09 21.65 -5.06
C GLU A 198 -2.90 21.91 -3.55
N ALA A 199 -3.63 22.89 -2.98
CA ALA A 199 -3.45 23.33 -1.59
C ALA A 199 -3.63 22.19 -0.56
N GLU A 200 -4.58 21.29 -0.86
CA GLU A 200 -4.96 20.16 0.00
C GLU A 200 -4.05 18.93 -0.17
N ASN A 201 -3.10 18.96 -1.10
CA ASN A 201 -2.27 17.78 -1.38
C ASN A 201 -1.51 17.33 -0.13
N ARG A 202 -1.50 16.04 0.16
CA ARG A 202 -0.72 15.49 1.29
C ARG A 202 0.42 14.63 0.76
N ILE A 203 1.63 14.95 1.20
CA ILE A 203 2.85 14.26 0.76
C ILE A 203 3.39 13.44 1.92
N TYR A 204 3.62 12.16 1.69
CA TYR A 204 4.05 11.20 2.71
C TYR A 204 5.40 10.59 2.34
N LEU A 205 6.36 10.64 3.25
CA LEU A 205 7.71 10.17 2.98
C LEU A 205 7.91 8.74 3.51
N PHE A 206 8.34 7.86 2.62
CA PHE A 206 8.65 6.46 2.88
C PHE A 206 10.10 6.18 2.47
N VAL A 207 10.93 5.75 3.41
CA VAL A 207 12.36 5.56 3.17
C VAL A 207 12.79 4.17 3.61
N ARG A 208 13.66 3.53 2.83
CA ARG A 208 14.37 2.32 3.27
C ARG A 208 15.84 2.45 2.96
N ARG A 209 16.66 1.65 3.65
CA ARG A 209 18.06 1.46 3.30
C ARG A 209 18.15 0.57 2.05
N SER A 210 19.14 0.80 1.19
CA SER A 210 19.27 0.03 -0.05
C SER A 210 19.63 -1.45 0.14
N LYS A 211 19.36 -2.23 -0.91
CA LYS A 211 19.20 -3.69 -1.06
C LYS A 211 20.41 -4.58 -0.73
N LYS A 212 21.29 -4.20 0.21
CA LYS A 212 22.33 -5.14 0.68
C LYS A 212 21.74 -6.27 1.53
N GLU A 213 20.57 -6.06 2.14
CA GLU A 213 19.90 -7.08 2.94
C GLU A 213 18.68 -7.66 2.21
N LYS A 214 18.41 -8.95 2.45
CA LYS A 214 17.18 -9.64 2.03
C LYS A 214 15.96 -9.16 2.85
N GLU A 215 15.90 -7.88 3.19
CA GLU A 215 14.72 -7.29 3.84
C GLU A 215 13.54 -7.28 2.87
N ALA A 216 12.33 -7.36 3.44
CA ALA A 216 11.09 -7.23 2.69
C ALA A 216 11.07 -5.93 1.85
N LYS A 217 10.28 -5.90 0.77
CA LYS A 217 10.09 -4.70 -0.08
C LYS A 217 9.24 -3.63 0.63
N ALA A 218 9.59 -3.27 1.86
CA ALA A 218 8.89 -2.32 2.71
C ALA A 218 9.77 -1.10 3.03
N PHE A 219 9.12 0.00 3.40
CA PHE A 219 9.73 1.30 3.66
C PHE A 219 9.24 1.86 4.99
N TYR A 220 10.13 2.46 5.77
CA TYR A 220 9.77 3.19 6.97
C TYR A 220 8.95 4.42 6.61
N PHE A 221 7.76 4.54 7.20
CA PHE A 221 6.97 5.76 7.13
C PHE A 221 7.55 6.82 8.05
N LEU A 222 8.00 7.94 7.48
CA LEU A 222 8.64 9.04 8.21
C LEU A 222 7.70 10.22 8.48
N GLY A 223 6.42 10.07 8.13
CA GLY A 223 5.41 11.11 8.34
C GLY A 223 5.10 11.93 7.10
N GLU A 224 4.31 12.98 7.32
CA GLU A 224 3.96 13.95 6.30
C GLU A 224 5.07 14.98 6.12
N VAL A 225 5.31 15.34 4.85
CA VAL A 225 6.31 16.34 4.45
C VAL A 225 5.66 17.47 3.67
N ARG A 226 6.34 18.62 3.65
CA ARG A 226 6.07 19.71 2.71
C ARG A 226 7.33 20.07 1.95
N ALA A 227 7.20 20.37 0.66
CA ALA A 227 8.29 20.98 -0.08
C ALA A 227 8.46 22.44 0.40
N ALA A 228 9.71 22.88 0.58
CA ALA A 228 10.05 24.24 0.96
C ALA A 228 10.79 24.95 -0.16
N GLY A 229 10.52 26.25 -0.32
CA GLY A 229 11.11 27.06 -1.39
C GLY A 229 10.54 26.71 -2.76
N GLU A 230 11.39 26.78 -3.78
CA GLU A 230 11.06 26.47 -5.17
C GLU A 230 11.86 25.24 -5.65
N PRO A 231 11.35 24.46 -6.62
CA PRO A 231 12.09 23.38 -7.26
C PRO A 231 13.35 23.91 -7.92
N ILE A 232 14.49 23.32 -7.55
CA ILE A 232 15.79 23.72 -8.09
C ILE A 232 16.09 22.82 -9.29
N PRO A 233 16.06 23.32 -10.54
CA PRO A 233 16.35 22.50 -11.70
C PRO A 233 17.77 21.95 -11.67
N VAL A 234 17.92 20.68 -12.03
CA VAL A 234 19.19 19.97 -12.12
C VAL A 234 19.19 19.03 -13.33
N GLU A 235 20.38 18.61 -13.74
CA GLU A 235 20.60 17.64 -14.81
C GLU A 235 21.17 16.36 -14.20
N VAL A 236 20.59 15.22 -14.53
CA VAL A 236 21.04 13.91 -14.04
C VAL A 236 21.47 13.00 -15.18
N PRO A 237 22.46 12.11 -14.98
CA PRO A 237 22.87 11.15 -16.00
C PRO A 237 21.70 10.30 -16.50
N GLY A 238 21.49 10.31 -17.81
CA GLY A 238 20.47 9.58 -18.55
C GLY A 238 21.06 8.71 -19.64
N ALA A 239 20.23 7.88 -20.28
CA ALA A 239 20.70 6.95 -21.31
C ALA A 239 21.31 7.64 -22.55
N ASN A 240 20.85 8.86 -22.86
CA ASN A 240 21.27 9.64 -24.02
C ASN A 240 21.97 10.96 -23.63
N GLY A 241 22.65 11.00 -22.48
CA GLY A 241 23.32 12.19 -21.97
C GLY A 241 22.79 12.58 -20.60
N VAL A 242 22.08 13.70 -20.51
CA VAL A 242 21.46 14.18 -19.27
C VAL A 242 19.95 14.31 -19.41
N ASP A 243 19.23 13.91 -18.37
CA ASP A 243 17.79 14.10 -18.24
C ASP A 243 17.52 15.27 -17.29
N PRO A 244 16.52 16.13 -17.56
CA PRO A 244 16.13 17.16 -16.61
C PRO A 244 15.43 16.55 -15.41
N ALA A 245 15.72 17.11 -14.23
CA ALA A 245 15.06 16.84 -12.97
C ALA A 245 15.03 18.13 -12.13
N PHE A 246 14.50 18.06 -10.91
CA PHE A 246 14.65 19.14 -9.94
C PHE A 246 14.82 18.59 -8.52
N GLU A 247 15.58 19.30 -7.68
CA GLU A 247 15.66 19.01 -6.25
C GLU A 247 14.45 19.55 -5.50
N ILE A 248 14.09 18.84 -4.45
CA ILE A 248 12.97 19.13 -3.55
C ILE A 248 13.50 19.10 -2.12
N ASP A 249 13.39 20.23 -1.41
CA ASP A 249 13.73 20.33 0.02
C ASP A 249 12.49 20.00 0.87
N TYR A 250 12.33 18.73 1.23
CA TYR A 250 11.26 18.27 2.10
C TYR A 250 11.52 18.61 3.57
N ARG A 251 10.52 19.22 4.19
CA ARG A 251 10.45 19.48 5.63
C ARG A 251 9.46 18.53 6.26
N LEU A 252 9.96 17.66 7.13
CA LEU A 252 9.13 16.71 7.86
C LEU A 252 8.38 17.46 8.96
N ALA A 253 7.09 17.16 9.09
CA ALA A 253 6.29 17.68 10.19
C ALA A 253 6.90 17.24 11.53
N GLU A 254 7.22 15.95 11.65
CA GLU A 254 7.82 15.36 12.84
C GLU A 254 9.27 14.94 12.55
N PRO A 255 10.20 15.08 13.51
CA PRO A 255 11.57 14.66 13.28
C PRO A 255 11.62 13.14 13.13
N VAL A 256 12.53 12.62 12.30
CA VAL A 256 12.85 11.20 12.30
C VAL A 256 13.37 10.81 13.69
N ARG A 257 12.85 9.73 14.26
CA ARG A 257 13.31 9.23 15.57
C ARG A 257 14.80 8.89 15.49
N SER A 258 15.56 9.24 16.52
CA SER A 258 17.03 9.20 16.49
C SER A 258 17.62 7.84 16.12
N ASP A 259 17.02 6.75 16.59
CA ASP A 259 17.41 5.37 16.26
C ASP A 259 17.17 5.04 14.78
N ILE A 260 16.03 5.43 14.23
CA ILE A 260 15.68 5.25 12.81
C ILE A 260 16.56 6.11 11.92
N TYR A 261 16.80 7.36 12.31
CA TYR A 261 17.69 8.26 11.60
C TYR A 261 19.12 7.71 11.56
N ALA A 262 19.63 7.27 12.71
CA ALA A 262 20.94 6.62 12.80
C ALA A 262 21.00 5.35 11.94
N TYR A 263 19.97 4.50 11.96
CA TYR A 263 19.90 3.30 11.13
C TYR A 263 19.93 3.62 9.63
N LEU A 264 19.10 4.57 9.18
CA LEU A 264 19.00 4.95 7.77
C LEU A 264 20.29 5.61 7.28
N THR A 265 20.96 6.40 8.13
CA THR A 265 22.16 7.17 7.78
C THR A 265 23.48 6.50 8.17
N ALA A 266 23.44 5.25 8.63
CA ALA A 266 24.63 4.45 8.91
C ALA A 266 25.30 3.90 7.65
#